data_AF-A0A8T3RET5-F1
#
_entry.id   AF-A0A8T3RET5-F1
#
_cell.length_a   1.000
_cell.length_b   1.000
_cell.length_c   1.000
_cell.angle_alpha   90.00
_cell.angle_beta   90.00
_cell.angle_gamma   90.00
#
_symmetry.space_group_name_H-M   'P 1'
#
loop_
_entity.id
_entity.type
_entity.pdbx_description
1 polymer ?
#
loop_
_entity_poly.entity_id
_entity_poly.type
_entity_poly.pdbx_seq_one_letter_code
_entity_poly.pdbx_strand_id
1 'polypeptide(L)'
;MSAHENEELQRDIVGATKERLLRELVGALEAVSQELPLVMVLEDLHWSDAATLDAISLLAQRRDAARLLVMGTYRAVDASLTEHPIKRLRQGLLARGRCIDLPLAPFSRPELRSYLSARFRQPPCPTSL
;
A
#
# COMPACT_ATOMS: atom_id res chain seq x y z
N MET A 1 -9.23 16.73 39.12
CA MET A 1 -8.61 16.57 37.80
C MET A 1 -8.07 15.16 37.76
N SER A 2 -8.89 14.23 37.26
CA SER A 2 -8.70 12.79 37.44
C SER A 2 -7.72 12.23 36.41
N ALA A 3 -7.13 11.06 36.70
CA ALA A 3 -6.20 10.38 35.80
C ALA A 3 -6.78 10.13 34.38
N HIS A 4 -8.10 9.92 34.27
CA HIS A 4 -8.78 9.74 32.98
C HIS A 4 -8.80 11.00 32.10
N GLU A 5 -8.91 12.19 32.71
CA GLU A 5 -8.94 13.47 31.99
C GLU A 5 -7.58 13.76 31.34
N ASN A 6 -6.48 13.37 32.01
CA ASN A 6 -5.13 13.46 31.46
C ASN A 6 -4.87 12.43 30.35
N GLU A 7 -5.39 11.20 30.48
CA GLU A 7 -5.25 10.15 29.46
C GLU A 7 -6.01 10.48 28.17
N GLU A 8 -7.15 11.17 28.27
CA GLU A 8 -7.93 11.63 27.11
C GLU A 8 -7.22 12.79 26.42
N LEU A 9 -6.75 13.79 27.18
CA LEU A 9 -5.99 14.92 26.66
C LEU A 9 -4.65 14.49 26.01
N GLN A 10 -3.97 13.50 26.58
CA GLN A 10 -2.75 12.93 26.00
C GLN A 10 -3.04 12.19 24.68
N ARG A 11 -4.13 11.43 24.60
CA ARG A 11 -4.54 10.75 23.35
C ARG A 11 -4.86 11.76 22.26
N ASP A 12 -5.53 12.86 22.60
CA ASP A 12 -5.88 13.90 21.64
C ASP A 12 -4.63 14.63 21.09
N ILE A 13 -3.68 14.98 21.96
CA ILE A 13 -2.42 15.62 21.55
C ILE A 13 -1.59 14.69 20.65
N VAL A 14 -1.51 13.40 21.00
CA VAL A 14 -0.78 12.39 20.21
C VAL A 14 -1.47 12.17 18.85
N GLY A 15 -2.80 12.09 18.83
CA GLY A 15 -3.60 11.99 17.60
C GLY A 15 -3.37 13.17 16.66
N ALA A 16 -3.48 14.40 17.20
CA ALA A 16 -3.22 15.62 16.44
C ALA A 16 -1.80 15.69 15.87
N THR A 17 -0.81 15.17 16.61
CA THR A 17 0.59 15.11 16.17
C THR A 17 0.78 14.10 15.04
N LYS A 18 0.19 12.90 15.14
CA LYS A 18 0.22 11.87 14.09
C LYS A 18 -0.41 12.39 12.80
N GLU A 19 -1.60 12.99 12.88
CA GLU A 19 -2.27 13.54 11.70
C GLU A 19 -1.47 14.65 11.03
N ARG A 20 -0.85 15.52 11.83
CA ARG A 20 0.04 16.56 11.30
C ARG A 20 1.22 15.94 10.57
N LEU A 21 1.89 14.96 11.17
CA LEU A 21 3.02 14.27 10.53
C LEU A 21 2.63 13.65 9.17
N LEU A 22 1.46 12.99 9.11
CA LEU A 22 0.95 12.41 7.87
C LEU A 22 0.68 13.49 6.80
N ARG A 23 0.10 14.63 7.18
CA ARG A 23 -0.13 15.75 6.26
C ARG A 23 1.19 16.34 5.74
N GLU A 24 2.19 16.51 6.60
CA GLU A 24 3.51 17.00 6.17
C GLU A 24 4.22 16.02 5.24
N LEU A 25 4.16 14.71 5.52
CA LEU A 25 4.71 13.68 4.64
C LEU A 25 4.06 13.72 3.25
N VAL A 26 2.73 13.81 3.21
CA VAL A 26 1.97 13.94 1.96
C VAL A 26 2.36 15.21 1.21
N GLY A 27 2.45 16.35 1.90
CA GLY A 27 2.84 17.63 1.32
C GLY A 27 4.28 17.63 0.77
N ALA A 28 5.21 16.97 1.46
CA ALA A 28 6.58 16.82 0.99
C ALA A 28 6.65 16.00 -0.31
N LEU A 29 5.94 14.87 -0.37
CA LEU A 29 5.84 14.06 -1.60
C LEU A 29 5.16 14.82 -2.74
N GLU A 30 4.20 15.69 -2.43
CA GLU A 30 3.56 16.56 -3.42
C GLU A 30 4.53 17.58 -3.99
N ALA A 31 5.26 18.30 -3.14
CA ALA A 31 6.26 19.28 -3.56
C ALA A 31 7.28 18.65 -4.51
N VAL A 32 7.80 17.47 -4.16
CA VAL A 32 8.73 16.72 -5.03
C VAL A 32 8.06 16.32 -6.34
N SER A 33 6.79 15.86 -6.29
CA SER A 33 6.06 15.43 -7.50
C SER A 33 5.75 16.57 -8.49
N GLN A 34 5.79 17.83 -8.04
CA GLN A 34 5.64 18.98 -8.93
C GLN A 34 6.91 19.20 -9.77
N GLU A 35 8.08 18.94 -9.20
CA GLU A 35 9.36 19.07 -9.90
C GLU A 35 9.59 17.89 -10.86
N LEU A 36 9.35 16.66 -10.41
CA LEU A 36 9.64 15.44 -11.16
C LEU A 36 8.60 14.33 -10.92
N PRO A 37 8.35 13.43 -11.90
CA PRO A 37 7.43 12.31 -11.69
C PRO A 37 7.97 11.36 -10.62
N LEU A 38 7.12 10.97 -9.69
CA LEU A 38 7.47 10.05 -8.61
C LEU A 38 6.70 8.74 -8.76
N VAL A 39 7.41 7.62 -8.63
CA VAL A 39 6.83 6.28 -8.53
C VAL A 39 7.19 5.75 -7.15
N MET A 40 6.17 5.50 -6.34
CA MET A 40 6.31 4.91 -5.01
C MET A 40 5.85 3.46 -5.06
N VAL A 41 6.74 2.53 -4.71
CA VAL A 41 6.43 1.10 -4.64
C VAL A 41 6.41 0.67 -3.17
N LEU A 42 5.27 0.17 -2.71
CA LEU A 42 5.04 -0.28 -1.35
C LEU A 42 4.75 -1.78 -1.37
N GLU A 43 5.67 -2.55 -0.81
CA GLU A 43 5.54 -4.01 -0.75
C GLU A 43 4.85 -4.46 0.55
N ASP A 44 4.21 -5.63 0.49
CA ASP A 44 3.66 -6.33 1.65
C ASP A 44 2.67 -5.52 2.51
N LEU A 45 1.80 -4.72 1.88
CA LEU A 45 0.81 -3.89 2.59
C LEU A 45 -0.22 -4.68 3.42
N HIS A 46 -0.24 -6.01 3.32
CA HIS A 46 -1.04 -6.87 4.19
C HIS A 46 -0.48 -6.95 5.62
N TRP A 47 0.75 -6.48 5.84
CA TRP A 47 1.40 -6.35 7.14
C TRP A 47 1.61 -4.88 7.54
N SER A 48 1.10 -3.92 6.77
CA SER A 48 1.28 -2.50 7.08
C SER A 48 0.45 -2.09 8.30
N ASP A 49 0.94 -1.11 9.03
CA ASP A 49 0.16 -0.48 10.08
C ASP A 49 -0.97 0.43 9.51
N ALA A 50 -1.85 0.88 10.41
CA ALA A 50 -2.93 1.80 10.04
C ALA A 50 -2.39 3.14 9.51
N ALA A 51 -1.28 3.64 10.07
CA ALA A 51 -0.71 4.94 9.69
C ALA A 51 -0.25 4.97 8.22
N THR A 52 0.34 3.88 7.72
CA THR A 52 0.72 3.71 6.31
C THR A 52 -0.50 3.76 5.41
N LEU A 53 -1.56 3.05 5.77
CA LEU A 53 -2.82 3.03 5.00
C LEU A 53 -3.53 4.39 5.03
N ASP A 54 -3.46 5.11 6.16
CA ASP A 54 -3.95 6.47 6.29
C ASP A 54 -3.19 7.41 5.34
N ALA A 55 -1.86 7.29 5.27
CA ALA A 55 -1.03 8.05 4.33
C ALA A 55 -1.45 7.81 2.87
N ILE A 56 -1.60 6.55 2.46
CA ILE A 56 -2.05 6.19 1.10
C ILE A 56 -3.44 6.76 0.82
N SER A 57 -4.36 6.69 1.79
CA SER A 57 -5.69 7.28 1.68
C SER A 57 -5.63 8.79 1.45
N LEU A 58 -4.78 9.50 2.21
CA LEU A 58 -4.57 10.94 2.05
C LEU A 58 -3.95 11.30 0.70
N LEU A 59 -2.92 10.57 0.27
CA LEU A 59 -2.31 10.71 -1.06
C LEU A 59 -3.35 10.52 -2.17
N ALA A 60 -4.30 9.60 -1.99
CA ALA A 60 -5.36 9.35 -2.96
C ALA A 60 -6.54 10.33 -2.85
N GLN A 61 -6.64 11.18 -1.82
CA GLN A 61 -7.74 12.13 -1.67
C GLN A 61 -7.57 13.44 -2.44
N ARG A 62 -6.45 13.59 -3.12
CA ARG A 62 -6.04 14.79 -3.86
C ARG A 62 -7.06 15.26 -4.89
N ARG A 63 -7.08 16.59 -5.06
CA ARG A 63 -7.89 17.30 -6.07
C ARG A 63 -7.08 17.69 -7.30
N ASP A 64 -5.78 17.98 -7.12
CA ASP A 64 -4.89 18.38 -8.19
C ASP A 64 -4.11 17.19 -8.78
N ALA A 65 -3.81 17.28 -10.07
CA ALA A 65 -3.04 16.25 -10.77
C ALA A 65 -1.57 16.27 -10.33
N ALA A 66 -1.23 15.46 -9.33
CA ALA A 66 0.16 15.19 -8.97
C ALA A 66 0.79 14.20 -9.96
N ARG A 67 2.07 14.36 -10.30
CA ARG A 67 2.84 13.38 -11.09
C ARG A 67 3.31 12.23 -10.21
N LEU A 68 2.40 11.65 -9.43
CA LEU A 68 2.67 10.59 -8.47
C LEU A 68 1.90 9.32 -8.85
N LEU A 69 2.63 8.21 -9.02
CA LEU A 69 2.06 6.87 -9.07
C LEU A 69 2.42 6.12 -7.78
N VAL A 70 1.41 5.58 -7.09
CA VAL A 70 1.61 4.68 -5.95
C VAL A 70 1.24 3.27 -6.38
N MET A 71 2.18 2.34 -6.27
CA MET A 71 1.98 0.91 -6.50
C MET A 71 2.07 0.21 -5.15
N GLY A 72 1.04 -0.58 -4.82
CA GLY A 72 1.00 -1.36 -3.60
C GLY A 72 0.84 -2.85 -3.92
N THR A 73 1.66 -3.69 -3.30
CA THR A 73 1.48 -5.16 -3.36
C THR A 73 0.95 -5.65 -2.02
N TYR A 74 0.03 -6.63 -2.07
CA TYR A 74 -0.46 -7.26 -0.86
C TYR A 74 -1.08 -8.63 -1.16
N ARG A 75 -1.14 -9.49 -0.13
CA ARG A 75 -1.79 -10.79 -0.22
C ARG A 75 -3.28 -10.68 0.11
N ALA A 76 -4.14 -10.83 -0.90
CA ALA A 76 -5.59 -10.71 -0.73
C ALA A 76 -6.18 -11.76 0.23
N VAL A 77 -5.61 -12.97 0.27
CA VAL A 77 -6.02 -14.04 1.20
C VAL A 77 -5.69 -13.64 2.64
N ASP A 78 -4.44 -13.27 2.91
CA ASP A 78 -3.99 -12.89 4.26
C ASP A 78 -4.73 -11.67 4.79
N ALA A 79 -4.95 -10.65 3.95
CA ALA A 79 -5.76 -9.49 4.28
C ALA A 79 -7.24 -9.84 4.55
N SER A 80 -7.72 -10.95 3.98
CA SER A 80 -9.09 -11.42 4.22
C SER A 80 -9.24 -12.15 5.55
N LEU A 81 -8.28 -12.99 5.89
CA LEU A 81 -8.32 -13.77 7.13
C LEU A 81 -8.23 -12.88 8.37
N THR A 82 -7.53 -11.74 8.28
CA THR A 82 -7.30 -10.83 9.40
C THR A 82 -8.23 -9.60 9.40
N GLU A 83 -9.19 -9.53 8.47
CA GLU A 83 -10.02 -8.33 8.25
C GLU A 83 -9.20 -7.03 8.14
N HIS A 84 -8.06 -7.13 7.44
CA HIS A 84 -7.06 -6.08 7.39
C HIS A 84 -7.62 -4.77 6.76
N PRO A 85 -7.31 -3.58 7.31
CA PRO A 85 -7.89 -2.32 6.84
C PRO A 85 -7.61 -1.99 5.36
N ILE A 86 -6.59 -2.60 4.77
CA ILE A 86 -6.27 -2.48 3.34
C ILE A 86 -7.46 -2.84 2.43
N LYS A 87 -8.33 -3.77 2.85
CA LYS A 87 -9.54 -4.12 2.11
C LYS A 87 -10.47 -2.92 1.94
N ARG A 88 -10.71 -2.18 3.03
CA ARG A 88 -11.56 -0.99 3.04
C ARG A 88 -10.93 0.14 2.25
N LEU A 89 -9.62 0.36 2.42
CA LEU A 89 -8.87 1.34 1.63
C LEU A 89 -9.06 1.05 0.13
N ARG A 90 -8.73 -0.17 -0.31
CA ARG A 90 -8.86 -0.60 -1.70
C ARG A 90 -10.27 -0.41 -2.24
N GLN A 91 -11.30 -0.88 -1.53
CA GLN A 91 -12.70 -0.70 -1.95
C GLN A 91 -13.05 0.78 -2.11
N GLY A 92 -12.63 1.62 -1.16
CA GLY A 92 -12.84 3.06 -1.21
C GLY A 92 -12.13 3.75 -2.37
N LEU A 93 -10.95 3.28 -2.76
CA LEU A 93 -10.21 3.80 -3.90
C LEU A 93 -10.83 3.38 -5.24
N LEU A 94 -11.21 2.11 -5.37
CA LEU A 94 -11.87 1.57 -6.57
C LEU A 94 -13.21 2.28 -6.82
N ALA A 95 -14.03 2.45 -5.78
CA ALA A 95 -15.33 3.12 -5.89
C ALA A 95 -15.21 4.58 -6.37
N ARG A 96 -14.05 5.22 -6.14
CA ARG A 96 -13.76 6.60 -6.56
C ARG A 96 -12.98 6.68 -7.88
N GLY A 97 -12.67 5.54 -8.51
CA GLY A 97 -11.85 5.49 -9.72
C GLY A 97 -10.40 5.95 -9.51
N ARG A 98 -9.87 5.82 -8.29
CA ARG A 98 -8.52 6.28 -7.92
C ARG A 98 -7.49 5.16 -7.75
N CYS A 99 -7.87 3.93 -8.08
CA CYS A 99 -7.00 2.77 -8.05
C CYS A 99 -7.43 1.82 -9.17
N ILE A 100 -6.46 1.05 -9.67
CA ILE A 100 -6.67 -0.12 -10.51
C ILE A 100 -6.06 -1.30 -9.77
N ASP A 101 -6.84 -2.37 -9.61
CA ASP A 101 -6.31 -3.63 -9.11
C ASP A 101 -5.69 -4.41 -10.27
N LEU A 102 -4.47 -4.90 -10.07
CA LEU A 102 -3.84 -5.86 -10.98
C LEU A 102 -3.84 -7.25 -10.31
N PRO A 103 -4.84 -8.11 -10.58
CA PRO A 103 -4.87 -9.44 -10.01
C PRO A 103 -3.73 -10.28 -10.62
N LEU A 104 -2.84 -10.79 -9.76
CA LEU A 104 -1.77 -11.69 -10.17
C LEU A 104 -2.22 -13.14 -9.93
N ALA A 105 -2.52 -13.84 -11.02
CA ALA A 105 -2.77 -15.28 -10.95
C ALA A 105 -1.47 -16.05 -10.75
N PRO A 106 -1.50 -17.22 -10.09
CA PRO A 106 -0.36 -18.13 -10.10
C PRO A 106 0.02 -18.48 -11.54
N PHE A 107 1.32 -18.69 -11.79
CA PHE A 107 1.77 -19.14 -13.10
C PHE A 107 1.13 -20.48 -13.47
N SER A 108 0.64 -20.57 -14.70
CA SER A 108 0.35 -21.84 -15.32
C SER A 108 1.63 -22.68 -15.45
N ARG A 109 1.49 -24.00 -15.59
CA ARG A 109 2.63 -24.90 -15.82
C ARG A 109 3.55 -24.44 -16.97
N PRO A 110 3.05 -24.04 -18.16
CA PRO A 110 3.93 -23.55 -19.23
C PRO A 110 4.61 -22.21 -18.89
N GLU A 111 3.91 -21.25 -18.27
CA GLU A 111 4.51 -19.97 -17.86
C GLU A 111 5.60 -20.15 -16.81
N LEU A 112 5.36 -21.03 -15.83
CA LEU A 112 6.34 -21.38 -14.81
C LEU A 112 7.59 -22.01 -15.44
N ARG A 113 7.41 -22.93 -16.40
CA ARG A 113 8.53 -23.54 -17.13
C ARG A 113 9.33 -22.48 -17.88
N SER A 114 8.65 -21.57 -18.59
CA SER A 114 9.29 -20.46 -19.30
C SER A 114 10.07 -19.56 -18.34
N TYR A 115 9.44 -19.15 -17.23
CA TYR A 115 10.09 -18.34 -16.19
C TYR A 115 11.33 -19.03 -15.62
N LEU A 116 11.24 -20.29 -15.23
CA LEU A 116 12.37 -21.05 -14.68
C LEU A 116 13.51 -21.17 -15.68
N SER A 117 13.22 -21.48 -16.94
CA SER A 117 14.22 -21.61 -17.99
C SER A 117 14.94 -20.29 -18.31
N ALA A 118 14.23 -19.16 -18.24
CA ALA A 118 14.81 -17.83 -18.43
C ALA A 118 15.60 -17.37 -17.20
N ARG A 119 15.07 -17.63 -16.00
CA ARG A 119 15.64 -17.18 -14.73
C ARG A 119 16.88 -17.97 -14.32
N PHE A 120 16.89 -19.26 -14.65
CA PHE A 120 17.98 -20.18 -14.39
C PHE A 120 18.46 -20.67 -15.75
N ARG A 121 19.62 -20.18 -16.21
CA ARG A 121 20.24 -20.48 -17.53
C ARG A 121 20.55 -21.97 -17.76
N GLN A 122 20.17 -22.85 -16.83
CA GLN A 122 20.22 -24.30 -16.96
C GLN A 122 18.81 -24.85 -16.71
N PRO A 123 18.33 -25.81 -17.50
CA PRO A 123 17.07 -26.48 -17.20
C PRO A 123 17.22 -27.15 -15.82
N PRO A 124 16.28 -26.95 -14.87
CA PRO A 124 16.16 -27.90 -13.78
C PRO A 124 15.84 -29.25 -14.41
N CYS A 125 16.79 -30.19 -14.38
CA CYS A 125 16.63 -31.56 -14.85
C CYS A 125 16.92 -32.51 -13.68
N PRO A 126 16.24 -33.67 -13.52
CA PRO A 126 15.25 -34.28 -14.43
C PRO A 126 13.84 -34.47 -13.84
N THR A 127 12.87 -34.32 -14.74
CA THR A 127 11.81 -35.28 -15.11
C THR A 127 11.42 -36.39 -14.11
N SER A 128 10.65 -36.05 -13.08
CA SER A 128 9.65 -36.96 -12.48
C SER A 128 8.77 -36.25 -11.45
N LEU A 129 7.60 -35.78 -11.89
CA LEU A 129 6.36 -35.64 -11.10
C LEU A 129 5.18 -35.94 -12.01
#